data_AF-A0A7K2LTT1-F1
#
_entry.id   AF-A0A7K2LTT1-F1
#
_cell.length_a   1.000
_cell.length_b   1.000
_cell.length_c   1.000
_cell.angle_alpha   90.00
_cell.angle_beta   90.00
_cell.angle_gamma   90.00
#
_symmetry.space_group_name_H-M   'P 1'
#
loop_
_entity.id
_entity.type
_entity.pdbx_description
1 polymer ?
#
loop_
_entity_poly.entity_id
_entity_poly.type
_entity_poly.pdbx_seq_one_letter_code
_entity_poly.pdbx_strand_id
1 'polypeptide(L)'
;DALVTAVGDPHSPSYRHFLTPEQYNERFAPSTAQLEQVESWLKARGLTVTGSTANRQTVTVTGTAEEAAKAFGTSLSRYQGAKGQRFFAPDTEPVVPAALAGVVRAVTGLSDQAA
;
A
#
# COMPACT_ATOMS: atom_id res chain seq x y z
N ASP A 1 -3.79 -0.62 -20.10
CA ASP A 1 -5.12 -0.24 -19.62
C ASP A 1 -5.90 0.36 -20.78
N ALA A 2 -7.14 -0.07 -21.02
CA ALA A 2 -7.95 0.38 -22.15
C ALA A 2 -8.27 1.88 -22.11
N LEU A 3 -8.39 2.47 -20.91
CA LEU A 3 -8.65 3.90 -20.75
C LEU A 3 -7.46 4.74 -21.23
N VAL A 4 -6.23 4.35 -20.86
CA VAL A 4 -5.00 5.04 -21.26
C VAL A 4 -4.86 5.03 -22.78
N THR A 5 -5.16 3.91 -23.43
CA THR A 5 -5.18 3.81 -24.89
C THR A 5 -6.26 4.73 -25.49
N ALA A 6 -7.48 4.69 -24.94
CA ALA A 6 -8.60 5.47 -25.47
C ALA A 6 -8.43 6.99 -25.35
N VAL A 7 -7.74 7.51 -24.34
CA VAL A 7 -7.49 8.96 -24.23
C VAL A 7 -6.33 9.44 -25.09
N GLY A 8 -5.44 8.53 -25.50
CA GLY A 8 -4.26 8.80 -26.34
C GLY A 8 -4.49 8.61 -27.84
N ASP A 9 -5.53 7.88 -28.24
CA ASP A 9 -5.87 7.61 -29.64
C ASP A 9 -6.73 8.74 -30.25
N PRO A 10 -6.27 9.45 -31.30
CA PRO A 10 -7.05 10.48 -31.98
C PRO A 10 -8.37 10.00 -32.61
N HIS A 11 -8.51 8.70 -32.88
CA HIS A 11 -9.74 8.11 -33.44
C HIS A 11 -10.76 7.71 -32.37
N SER A 12 -10.40 7.79 -31.10
CA SER A 12 -11.28 7.49 -29.99
C SER A 12 -12.20 8.67 -29.67
N PRO A 13 -13.49 8.43 -29.34
CA PRO A 13 -14.38 9.48 -28.84
C PRO A 13 -13.90 10.06 -27.49
N SER A 14 -13.01 9.36 -26.79
CA SER A 14 -12.41 9.80 -25.53
C SER A 14 -11.05 10.49 -25.71
N TYR A 15 -10.64 10.78 -26.95
CA TYR A 15 -9.35 11.43 -27.22
C TYR A 15 -9.21 12.74 -26.42
N ARG A 16 -8.13 12.86 -25.63
CA ARG A 16 -7.86 14.00 -24.73
C ARG A 16 -8.95 14.28 -23.67
N HIS A 17 -9.90 13.37 -23.47
CA HIS A 17 -10.87 13.43 -22.37
C HIS A 17 -10.34 12.67 -21.16
N PHE A 18 -9.41 13.32 -20.44
CA PHE A 18 -8.83 12.78 -19.20
C PHE A 18 -9.84 12.80 -18.05
N LEU A 19 -9.70 11.84 -17.12
CA LEU A 19 -10.52 11.82 -15.91
C LEU A 19 -10.09 12.91 -14.94
N THR A 20 -11.06 13.47 -14.21
CA THR A 20 -10.76 14.24 -13.00
C THR A 20 -10.30 13.29 -11.88
N PRO A 21 -9.65 13.80 -10.81
CA PRO A 21 -9.29 12.98 -9.64
C PRO A 21 -10.49 12.24 -9.03
N GLU A 22 -11.66 12.86 -8.99
CA GLU A 22 -12.89 12.27 -8.46
C GLU A 22 -13.35 11.10 -9.33
N GLN A 23 -13.39 11.28 -10.65
CA GLN A 23 -13.74 10.23 -11.60
C GLN A 23 -12.75 9.06 -11.59
N TYR A 24 -11.46 9.35 -11.38
CA TYR A 24 -10.47 8.31 -11.17
C TYR A 24 -10.75 7.52 -9.89
N ASN A 25 -11.04 8.21 -8.79
CA ASN A 25 -11.33 7.57 -7.50
C ASN A 25 -12.60 6.71 -7.56
N GLU A 26 -13.65 7.17 -8.24
CA GLU A 26 -14.88 6.39 -8.43
C GLU A 26 -14.63 5.06 -9.15
N ARG A 27 -13.68 5.04 -10.09
CA ARG A 27 -13.41 3.87 -10.94
C ARG A 27 -12.33 2.95 -10.40
N PHE A 28 -11.31 3.50 -9.75
CA PHE A 28 -10.05 2.80 -9.47
C PHE A 28 -9.60 2.83 -8.01
N ALA A 29 -10.20 3.65 -7.16
CA ALA A 29 -9.88 3.60 -5.73
C ALA A 29 -10.60 2.43 -5.05
N PRO A 30 -10.02 1.84 -3.99
CA PRO A 30 -10.76 0.99 -3.07
C PRO A 30 -12.03 1.68 -2.57
N SER A 31 -13.06 0.89 -2.24
CA SER A 31 -14.26 1.44 -1.61
C SER A 31 -13.96 1.94 -0.19
N THR A 32 -14.79 2.86 0.32
CA THR A 32 -14.66 3.32 1.71
C THR A 32 -14.71 2.16 2.71
N ALA A 33 -15.59 1.18 2.49
CA ALA A 33 -15.68 0.00 3.33
C ALA A 33 -14.40 -0.86 3.32
N GLN A 34 -13.74 -0.99 2.16
CA GLN A 34 -12.46 -1.70 2.07
C GLN A 34 -11.34 -0.95 2.81
N LEU A 35 -11.29 0.39 2.69
CA LEU A 35 -10.36 1.21 3.45
C LEU A 35 -10.58 1.05 4.96
N GLU A 36 -11.82 1.15 5.42
CA GLU A 36 -12.18 0.98 6.84
C GLU A 36 -11.83 -0.41 7.36
N GLN A 37 -12.00 -1.46 6.54
CA GLN A 37 -11.62 -2.82 6.89
C GLN A 37 -10.10 -2.94 7.11
N VAL A 38 -9.30 -2.34 6.23
CA VAL A 38 -7.83 -2.32 6.36
C VAL A 38 -7.42 -1.52 7.59
N GLU A 39 -7.95 -0.31 7.78
CA GLU A 39 -7.64 0.52 8.95
C GLU A 39 -8.00 -0.17 10.28
N SER A 40 -9.17 -0.82 10.34
CA SER A 40 -9.62 -1.54 11.52
C SER A 40 -8.72 -2.73 11.84
N TRP A 41 -8.30 -3.48 10.81
CA TRP A 41 -7.36 -4.58 10.98
C TRP A 41 -5.99 -4.09 11.49
N LEU A 42 -5.46 -3.00 10.95
CA LEU A 42 -4.19 -2.40 11.39
C LEU A 42 -4.26 -1.96 12.86
N LYS A 43 -5.35 -1.25 13.23
CA LYS A 43 -5.62 -0.83 14.62
C LYS A 43 -5.71 -2.02 15.57
N ALA A 44 -6.39 -3.10 15.17
CA ALA A 44 -6.50 -4.32 15.96
C ALA A 44 -5.15 -5.05 16.16
N ARG A 45 -4.14 -4.74 15.34
CA ARG A 45 -2.76 -5.25 15.49
C ARG A 45 -1.86 -4.35 16.33
N GLY A 46 -2.40 -3.29 16.93
CA GLY A 46 -1.65 -2.34 17.76
C GLY A 46 -1.01 -1.20 16.97
N LEU A 47 -1.17 -1.17 15.65
CA LEU A 47 -0.65 -0.07 14.82
C LEU A 47 -1.59 1.13 14.86
N THR A 48 -1.02 2.33 14.86
CA THR A 48 -1.76 3.59 14.82
C THR A 48 -1.89 4.07 13.38
N VAL A 49 -3.11 4.25 12.88
CA VAL A 49 -3.34 4.87 11.56
C VAL A 49 -3.09 6.38 11.68
N THR A 50 -2.14 6.89 10.91
CA THR A 50 -1.75 8.31 10.90
C THR A 50 -2.27 9.07 9.70
N GLY A 51 -2.78 8.37 8.68
CA GLY A 51 -3.48 8.98 7.57
C GLY A 51 -3.81 8.00 6.46
N SER A 52 -4.65 8.45 5.54
CA SER A 52 -4.93 7.78 4.28
C SER A 52 -4.98 8.81 3.16
N THR A 53 -4.61 8.40 1.95
CA THR A 53 -4.64 9.30 0.79
C THR A 53 -6.08 9.55 0.33
N ALA A 54 -6.35 10.70 -0.28
CA ALA A 54 -7.70 11.05 -0.76
C ALA A 54 -8.24 10.04 -1.81
N ASN A 55 -7.35 9.42 -2.57
CA ASN A 55 -7.68 8.34 -3.52
C ASN A 55 -7.74 6.95 -2.87
N ARG A 56 -7.63 6.84 -1.53
CA ARG A 56 -7.74 5.61 -0.74
C ARG A 56 -6.78 4.49 -1.12
N GLN A 57 -5.70 4.82 -1.85
CA GLN A 57 -4.72 3.83 -2.31
C GLN A 57 -3.66 3.51 -1.26
N THR A 58 -3.44 4.41 -0.30
CA THR A 58 -2.43 4.22 0.74
C THR A 58 -3.01 4.51 2.11
N VAL A 59 -2.69 3.63 3.07
CA VAL A 59 -2.88 3.85 4.51
C VAL A 59 -1.50 3.93 5.15
N THR A 60 -1.24 5.02 5.87
CA THR A 60 -0.02 5.21 6.63
C THR A 60 -0.27 4.84 8.08
N VAL A 61 0.64 4.05 8.65
CA VAL A 61 0.58 3.63 10.04
C VAL A 61 1.91 3.85 10.74
N THR A 62 1.86 3.96 12.06
CA THR A 62 3.03 3.98 12.94
C THR A 62 2.86 2.95 14.06
N GLY A 63 3.98 2.46 14.57
CA GLY A 63 4.03 1.47 15.64
C GLY A 63 5.47 1.08 15.92
N THR A 64 5.66 0.22 16.92
CA THR A 64 6.96 -0.39 17.22
C THR A 64 7.33 -1.44 16.17
N ALA A 65 8.63 -1.76 16.08
CA ALA A 65 9.13 -2.84 15.23
C ALA A 65 8.46 -4.19 15.55
N GLU A 66 8.20 -4.45 16.84
CA GLU A 66 7.54 -5.67 17.30
C GLU A 66 6.07 -5.75 16.85
N GLU A 67 5.31 -4.66 16.97
CA GLU A 67 3.92 -4.60 16.49
C GLU A 67 3.85 -4.80 14.98
N ALA A 68 4.75 -4.16 14.22
CA ALA A 68 4.81 -4.30 12.77
C ALA A 68 5.17 -5.74 12.36
N ALA A 69 6.21 -6.32 12.97
CA ALA A 69 6.61 -7.71 12.75
C ALA A 69 5.43 -8.68 13.02
N LYS A 70 4.74 -8.51 14.14
CA LYS A 70 3.57 -9.32 14.53
C LYS A 70 2.37 -9.11 13.62
N ALA A 71 2.11 -7.87 13.19
CA ALA A 71 0.99 -7.55 12.30
C ALA A 71 1.14 -8.28 10.97
N PHE A 72 2.34 -8.26 10.40
CA PHE A 72 2.64 -8.77 9.08
C PHE A 72 3.30 -10.16 9.05
N GLY A 73 3.35 -10.86 10.19
CA GLY A 73 3.81 -12.25 10.25
C GLY A 73 5.27 -12.45 9.83
N THR A 74 6.14 -11.49 10.14
CA THR A 74 7.58 -11.54 9.86
C THR A 74 8.39 -11.28 11.15
N SER A 75 9.70 -11.43 11.09
CA SER A 75 10.64 -10.80 12.02
C SER A 75 11.41 -9.69 11.30
N LEU A 76 11.89 -8.69 12.05
CA LEU A 76 12.74 -7.62 11.52
C LEU A 76 14.15 -7.80 12.10
N SER A 77 15.10 -8.12 11.23
CA SER A 77 16.49 -8.31 11.63
C SER A 77 17.40 -7.22 11.04
N ARG A 78 18.57 -7.07 11.65
CA ARG A 78 19.62 -6.19 11.13
C ARG A 78 20.49 -6.94 10.13
N TYR A 79 20.60 -6.39 8.94
CA TYR A 79 21.41 -6.90 7.84
C TYR A 79 22.59 -5.97 7.57
N GLN A 80 23.58 -6.50 6.84
CA GLN A 80 24.69 -5.73 6.31
C GLN A 80 24.73 -5.89 4.79
N GLY A 81 24.66 -4.78 4.07
CA GLY A 81 24.70 -4.78 2.61
C GLY A 81 26.12 -4.86 2.07
N ALA A 82 26.24 -4.99 0.74
CA ALA A 82 27.53 -5.20 0.05
C ALA A 82 28.56 -4.08 0.28
N LYS A 83 28.13 -2.85 0.59
CA LYS A 83 29.00 -1.71 0.88
C LYS A 83 29.23 -1.53 2.39
N GLY A 84 28.85 -2.51 3.22
CA GLY A 84 29.01 -2.49 4.67
C GLY A 84 27.93 -1.74 5.45
N GLN A 85 26.95 -1.12 4.76
CA GLN A 85 25.85 -0.40 5.39
C GLN A 85 24.95 -1.36 6.17
N ARG A 86 24.57 -0.96 7.39
CA ARG A 86 23.64 -1.72 8.23
C ARG A 86 22.23 -1.19 8.03
N PHE A 87 21.27 -2.07 7.87
CA PHE A 87 19.86 -1.73 7.68
C PHE A 87 18.98 -2.78 8.37
N PHE A 88 17.73 -2.45 8.67
CA PHE A 88 16.70 -3.38 9.09
C PHE A 88 15.82 -3.77 7.91
N ALA A 89 15.42 -5.03 7.85
CA ALA A 89 14.52 -5.55 6.84
C ALA A 89 13.72 -6.75 7.38
N PRO A 90 12.59 -7.09 6.76
CA PRO A 90 11.85 -8.30 7.10
C PRO A 90 12.60 -9.55 6.66
N ASP A 91 12.59 -10.58 7.51
CA ASP A 91 13.25 -11.87 7.27
C ASP A 91 12.47 -12.73 6.25
N THR A 92 11.17 -12.46 6.10
CA THR A 92 10.26 -13.16 5.21
C THR A 92 9.30 -12.18 4.55
N GLU A 93 8.67 -12.57 3.44
CA GLU A 93 7.66 -11.75 2.79
C GLU A 93 6.51 -11.42 3.77
N PRO A 94 6.16 -10.14 3.96
CA PRO A 94 5.05 -9.73 4.81
C PRO A 94 3.72 -10.35 4.35
N VAL A 95 2.93 -10.86 5.30
CA VAL A 95 1.62 -11.47 5.02
C VAL A 95 0.47 -10.65 5.60
N VAL A 96 -0.67 -10.71 4.93
CA VAL A 96 -1.95 -10.16 5.39
C VAL A 96 -3.01 -11.26 5.45
N PRO A 97 -4.08 -11.11 6.24
CA PRO A 97 -5.20 -12.04 6.22
C PRO A 97 -5.80 -12.19 4.81
N ALA A 98 -6.28 -13.38 4.48
CA ALA A 98 -6.89 -13.67 3.17
C ALA A 98 -8.05 -12.71 2.82
N ALA A 99 -8.80 -12.25 3.82
CA ALA A 99 -9.87 -11.26 3.66
C ALA A 99 -9.39 -9.90 3.11
N LEU A 100 -8.10 -9.57 3.27
CA LEU A 100 -7.49 -8.34 2.77
C LEU A 100 -6.66 -8.54 1.50
N ALA A 101 -6.40 -9.78 1.08
CA ALA A 101 -5.50 -10.08 -0.04
C ALA A 101 -5.97 -9.50 -1.39
N GLY A 102 -7.29 -9.27 -1.54
CA GLY A 102 -7.86 -8.62 -2.73
C GLY A 102 -7.76 -7.08 -2.74
N VAL A 103 -7.35 -6.46 -1.63
CA VAL A 103 -7.29 -5.00 -1.45
C VAL A 103 -5.87 -4.53 -1.19
N VAL A 104 -5.11 -5.26 -0.37
CA VAL A 104 -3.72 -4.93 -0.03
C VAL A 104 -2.80 -5.52 -1.07
N ARG A 105 -2.17 -4.65 -1.86
CA ARG A 105 -1.22 -5.05 -2.90
C ARG A 105 0.22 -5.20 -2.41
N ALA A 106 0.63 -4.35 -1.47
CA ALA A 106 2.00 -4.33 -0.96
C ALA A 106 2.03 -3.69 0.43
N VAL A 107 3.04 -4.07 1.22
CA VAL A 107 3.41 -3.43 2.48
C VAL A 107 4.81 -2.85 2.32
N THR A 108 4.94 -1.53 2.46
CA THR A 108 6.22 -0.81 2.31
C THR A 108 6.64 -0.19 3.63
N GLY A 109 7.94 0.09 3.79
CA GLY A 109 8.48 0.74 4.98
C GLY A 109 8.87 -0.20 6.12
N LEU A 110 8.77 -1.52 5.93
CA LEU A 110 9.34 -2.52 6.84
C LEU A 110 10.87 -2.68 6.69
N SER A 111 11.46 -2.08 5.66
CA SER A 111 12.90 -1.99 5.45
C SER A 111 13.32 -0.53 5.40
N ASP A 112 14.46 -0.22 6.03
CA ASP A 112 15.12 1.09 5.97
C ASP A 112 16.38 1.06 5.06
N GLN A 113 16.55 -0.02 4.29
CA GLN A 113 17.63 -0.12 3.33
C GLN A 113 17.51 1.01 2.30
N ALA A 114 18.53 1.86 2.23
CA ALA A 114 18.64 2.86 1.17
C ALA A 114 18.72 2.16 -0.20
N ALA A 115 17.95 2.69 -1.16
CA ALA A 115 17.97 2.27 -2.56
C ALA A 115 19.32 2.56 -3.23
#